data_AF-A0A9E2G7F0-F1
#
_entry.id   AF-A0A9E2G7F0-F1
#
_cell.length_a   1.000
_cell.length_b   1.000
_cell.length_c   1.000
_cell.angle_alpha   90.00
_cell.angle_beta   90.00
_cell.angle_gamma   90.00
#
_symmetry.space_group_name_H-M   'P 1'
#
loop_
_entity.id
_entity.type
_entity.pdbx_description
1 polymer ?
#
loop_
_entity_poly.entity_id
_entity_poly.type
_entity_poly.pdbx_seq_one_letter_code
_entity_poly.pdbx_strand_id
1 'polypeptide(L)'
;MPQITKIVGQATNPNRVNVFVNDKFFVGLDKFTWVQYNFKVGDEISTSIGEKLKQQAMDGKAYDKALKLLGMRPQSIREIYQKLRTKFEPEAIQQTVARLKREGWLDDQKFALAWVRERSQTRNRSITHLKSELIQKGIAQDIIQEVLSQPELADQELVTANKLVEKFQNSKTPDQLKAYLARKGFSYSIIVNSLKSTQQTD
;
A
#
# COMPACT_ATOMS: atom_id res chain seq x y z
N MET A 1 16.37 -22.99 35.54
CA MET A 1 16.21 -21.84 34.62
C MET A 1 14.77 -21.81 34.11
N PRO A 2 14.26 -20.74 33.47
CA PRO A 2 12.91 -20.76 32.88
C PRO A 2 12.84 -21.86 31.82
N GLN A 3 11.86 -22.76 31.91
CA GLN A 3 11.75 -23.91 31.00
C GLN A 3 10.41 -23.89 30.25
N ILE A 4 10.42 -24.27 28.97
CA ILE A 4 9.19 -24.45 28.19
C ILE A 4 8.42 -25.64 28.74
N THR A 5 7.25 -25.41 29.33
CA THR A 5 6.42 -26.49 29.88
C THR A 5 5.34 -26.94 28.91
N LYS A 6 4.89 -26.06 27.99
CA LYS A 6 3.81 -26.39 27.06
C LYS A 6 3.85 -25.55 25.79
N ILE A 7 3.49 -26.17 24.67
CA ILE A 7 3.24 -25.49 23.39
C ILE A 7 1.88 -25.97 22.87
N VAL A 8 0.97 -25.04 22.58
CA VAL A 8 -0.42 -25.36 22.16
C VAL A 8 -0.83 -24.49 20.97
N GLY A 9 -1.52 -25.05 19.98
CA GLY A 9 -2.12 -24.25 18.91
C GLY A 9 -3.13 -23.22 19.42
N GLN A 10 -3.21 -22.04 18.79
CA GLN A 10 -4.24 -21.05 19.10
C GLN A 10 -5.58 -21.43 18.45
N ALA A 11 -6.67 -21.39 19.22
CA ALA A 11 -8.02 -21.69 18.71
C ALA A 11 -8.51 -20.68 17.65
N THR A 12 -8.12 -19.41 17.77
CA THR A 12 -8.56 -18.33 16.86
C THR A 12 -7.69 -18.19 15.61
N ASN A 13 -6.45 -18.70 15.64
CA ASN A 13 -5.54 -18.63 14.51
C ASN A 13 -4.74 -19.94 14.42
N PRO A 14 -5.09 -20.86 13.51
CA PRO A 14 -4.44 -22.16 13.40
C PRO A 14 -2.98 -22.08 12.95
N ASN A 15 -2.52 -20.92 12.45
CA ASN A 15 -1.13 -20.67 12.08
C ASN A 15 -0.27 -20.16 13.23
N ARG A 16 -0.79 -20.13 14.47
CA ARG A 16 -0.05 -19.65 15.64
C ARG A 16 -0.10 -20.64 16.80
N VAL A 17 0.93 -20.57 17.64
CA VAL A 17 1.10 -21.40 18.83
C VAL A 17 1.33 -20.52 20.05
N ASN A 18 0.77 -20.92 21.19
CA ASN A 18 1.04 -20.37 22.51
C ASN A 18 2.15 -21.18 23.18
N VAL A 19 3.21 -20.50 23.62
CA VAL A 19 4.32 -21.07 24.37
C VAL A 19 4.16 -20.68 25.84
N PHE A 20 4.27 -21.67 26.72
CA PHE A 20 4.19 -21.52 28.17
C PHE A 20 5.55 -21.83 28.80
N VAL A 21 5.96 -20.98 29.74
CA VAL A 21 7.21 -21.11 30.49
C VAL A 21 6.87 -21.17 31.97
N ASN A 22 7.33 -22.22 32.65
CA ASN A 22 6.97 -22.52 34.04
C ASN A 22 5.44 -22.43 34.26
N ASP A 23 4.67 -23.05 33.37
CA ASP A 23 3.19 -23.11 33.35
C ASP A 23 2.45 -21.77 33.23
N LYS A 24 3.18 -20.68 32.97
CA LYS A 24 2.61 -19.37 32.69
C LYS A 24 2.71 -19.07 31.20
N PHE A 25 1.67 -18.45 30.65
CA PHE A 25 1.70 -17.98 29.27
C PHE A 25 2.87 -17.01 29.09
N PHE A 26 3.74 -17.32 28.14
CA PHE A 26 4.93 -16.52 27.86
C PHE A 26 4.76 -15.71 26.58
N VAL A 27 4.50 -16.39 25.46
CA VAL A 27 4.45 -15.73 24.15
C VAL A 27 3.60 -16.52 23.14
N GLY A 28 3.00 -15.82 22.18
CA GLY A 28 2.35 -16.45 21.02
C GLY A 28 3.18 -16.25 19.75
N LEU A 29 3.61 -17.33 19.10
CA LEU A 29 4.45 -17.31 17.90
C LEU A 29 3.66 -17.77 16.68
N ASP A 30 4.00 -17.29 15.49
CA ASP A 30 3.56 -17.96 14.27
C ASP A 30 4.30 -19.30 14.11
N LYS A 31 3.65 -20.24 13.40
CA LYS A 31 4.20 -21.58 13.18
C LYS A 31 5.54 -21.54 12.48
N PHE A 32 5.74 -20.61 11.55
CA PHE A 32 7.00 -20.49 10.83
C PHE A 32 8.14 -20.11 11.78
N THR A 33 7.96 -19.11 12.64
CA THR A 33 8.93 -18.75 13.68
C THR A 33 9.18 -19.90 14.65
N TRP A 34 8.13 -20.59 15.10
CA TRP A 34 8.31 -21.75 15.99
C TRP A 34 9.17 -22.84 15.34
N VAL A 35 8.91 -23.17 14.07
CA VAL A 35 9.70 -24.16 13.31
C VAL A 35 11.13 -23.66 13.08
N GLN A 36 11.32 -22.39 12.73
CA GLN A 36 12.62 -21.80 12.45
C GLN A 36 13.57 -21.88 13.65
N TYR A 37 13.07 -21.63 14.85
CA TYR A 37 13.87 -21.70 16.07
C TYR A 37 13.94 -23.11 16.68
N ASN A 38 13.06 -24.03 16.24
CA ASN A 38 13.06 -25.45 16.61
C ASN A 38 13.02 -25.73 18.12
N PHE A 39 12.36 -24.88 18.90
CA PHE A 39 12.21 -25.08 20.36
C PHE A 39 11.17 -26.17 20.68
N LYS A 40 11.48 -26.99 21.68
CA LYS A 40 10.67 -28.12 22.18
C LYS A 40 10.28 -27.92 23.64
N VAL A 41 9.25 -28.66 24.07
CA VAL A 41 8.92 -28.76 25.50
C VAL A 41 10.11 -29.37 26.22
N GLY A 42 10.52 -28.72 27.31
CA GLY A 42 11.70 -29.09 28.08
C GLY A 42 12.93 -28.21 27.81
N ASP A 43 12.93 -27.37 26.76
CA ASP A 43 14.07 -26.49 26.48
C ASP A 43 14.16 -25.36 27.52
N GLU A 44 15.38 -25.02 27.92
CA GLU A 44 15.66 -23.87 28.77
C GLU A 44 15.68 -22.57 27.97
N ILE A 45 14.98 -21.55 28.45
CA ILE A 45 14.96 -20.22 27.88
C ILE A 45 15.85 -19.31 28.72
N SER A 46 16.99 -18.94 28.15
CA SER A 46 17.78 -17.82 28.68
C SER A 46 17.04 -16.50 28.48
N THR A 47 17.35 -15.50 29.30
CA THR A 47 16.73 -14.16 29.21
C THR A 47 16.86 -13.56 27.80
N SER A 48 18.02 -13.72 27.16
CA SER A 48 18.28 -13.20 25.81
C SER A 48 17.46 -13.91 24.73
N ILE A 49 17.23 -15.22 24.84
CA ILE A 49 16.33 -15.95 23.93
C ILE A 49 14.88 -15.53 24.19
N GLY A 50 14.50 -15.37 25.46
CA GLY A 50 13.17 -14.95 25.86
C GLY A 50 12.78 -13.58 25.30
N GLU A 51 13.69 -12.61 25.33
CA GLU A 51 13.51 -11.29 24.73
C GLU A 51 13.36 -11.37 23.20
N LYS A 52 14.23 -12.14 22.53
CA LYS A 52 14.13 -12.37 21.08
C LYS A 52 12.78 -12.98 20.70
N LEU A 53 12.30 -13.97 21.45
CA LEU A 53 11.01 -14.60 21.21
C LEU A 53 9.84 -13.63 21.36
N LYS A 54 9.88 -12.76 22.38
CA LYS A 54 8.88 -11.70 22.55
C LYS A 54 8.89 -10.72 21.38
N GLN A 55 10.07 -10.33 20.90
CA GLN A 55 10.21 -9.45 19.73
C GLN A 55 9.61 -10.10 18.49
N GLN A 56 9.99 -11.34 18.17
CA GLN A 56 9.48 -12.07 17.01
C GLN A 56 7.95 -12.26 17.06
N ALA A 57 7.39 -12.45 18.25
CA ALA A 57 5.94 -12.54 18.43
C ALA A 57 5.21 -11.22 18.15
N MET A 58 5.82 -10.09 18.49
CA MET A 58 5.29 -8.77 18.15
C MET A 58 5.36 -8.54 16.64
N ASP A 59 6.49 -8.89 16.02
CA ASP A 59 6.71 -8.81 14.57
C ASP A 59 5.67 -9.67 13.81
N GLY A 60 5.40 -10.89 14.27
CA GLY A 60 4.39 -11.78 13.68
C GLY A 60 2.96 -11.20 13.75
N LYS A 61 2.60 -10.51 14.83
CA LYS A 61 1.29 -9.82 14.93
C LYS A 61 1.18 -8.64 13.97
N ALA A 62 2.27 -7.88 13.80
CA ALA A 62 2.33 -6.78 12.84
C ALA A 62 2.18 -7.31 11.41
N TYR A 63 2.87 -8.41 11.10
CA TYR A 63 2.78 -9.12 9.82
C TYR A 63 1.36 -9.61 9.50
N ASP A 64 0.72 -10.32 10.43
CA ASP A 64 -0.66 -10.79 10.26
C ASP A 64 -1.64 -9.64 10.00
N LYS A 65 -1.48 -8.52 10.72
CA LYS A 65 -2.33 -7.34 10.51
C LYS A 65 -2.06 -6.71 9.14
N ALA A 66 -0.81 -6.66 8.71
CA ALA A 66 -0.46 -6.14 7.38
C ALA A 66 -1.05 -7.00 6.25
N LEU A 67 -0.95 -8.32 6.35
CA LEU A 67 -1.57 -9.24 5.38
C LEU A 67 -3.08 -9.06 5.29
N LYS A 68 -3.77 -8.89 6.43
CA LYS A 68 -5.21 -8.58 6.43
C LYS A 68 -5.52 -7.28 5.68
N LEU A 69 -4.70 -6.24 5.86
CA LEU A 69 -4.89 -4.96 5.17
C LEU A 69 -4.68 -5.07 3.65
N LEU A 70 -3.70 -5.86 3.24
CA LEU A 70 -3.37 -6.11 1.84
C LEU A 70 -4.40 -7.01 1.16
N GLY A 71 -4.97 -7.97 1.88
CA GLY A 71 -6.05 -8.83 1.37
C GLY A 71 -7.36 -8.10 1.10
N MET A 72 -7.59 -6.94 1.73
CA MET A 72 -8.81 -6.14 1.49
C MET A 72 -8.72 -5.27 0.24
N ARG A 73 -7.57 -4.63 0.01
CA ARG A 73 -7.27 -3.82 -1.17
C ARG A 73 -5.76 -3.57 -1.27
N PRO A 74 -5.23 -3.23 -2.46
CA PRO A 74 -3.87 -2.73 -2.58
C PRO A 74 -3.59 -1.55 -1.62
N GLN A 75 -2.42 -1.56 -1.00
CA GLN A 75 -1.93 -0.51 -0.09
C GLN A 75 -0.53 -0.08 -0.51
N SER A 76 -0.21 1.20 -0.35
CA SER A 76 1.19 1.64 -0.41
C SER A 76 1.96 1.27 0.86
N ILE A 77 3.29 1.29 0.79
CA ILE A 77 4.14 1.07 1.98
C ILE A 77 3.83 2.08 3.07
N ARG A 78 3.62 3.35 2.72
CA ARG A 78 3.23 4.41 3.68
C ARG A 78 1.89 4.12 4.34
N GLU A 79 0.89 3.64 3.59
CA GLU A 79 -0.40 3.29 4.17
C GLU A 79 -0.27 2.15 5.19
N ILE A 80 0.54 1.12 4.89
CA ILE A 80 0.82 0.04 5.84
C ILE A 80 1.49 0.58 7.09
N TYR A 81 2.55 1.38 6.94
CA TYR A 81 3.26 1.98 8.06
C TYR A 81 2.32 2.78 8.98
N GLN A 82 1.50 3.66 8.39
CA GLN A 82 0.55 4.50 9.13
C GLN A 82 -0.51 3.68 9.89
N LYS A 83 -0.94 2.54 9.35
CA LYS A 83 -1.92 1.68 10.01
C LYS A 83 -1.31 0.81 11.11
N LEU A 84 -0.04 0.42 10.96
CA LEU A 84 0.66 -0.40 11.94
C LEU A 84 1.19 0.42 13.12
N ARG A 85 1.67 1.65 12.92
CA ARG A 85 2.23 2.52 13.99
C ARG A 85 1.28 2.82 15.15
N THR A 86 -0.01 2.54 15.00
CA THR A 86 -1.01 2.69 16.07
C THR A 86 -0.92 1.62 17.15
N LYS A 87 -0.28 0.47 16.86
CA LYS A 87 -0.27 -0.71 17.75
C LYS A 87 1.10 -1.41 17.85
N PHE A 88 2.09 -1.00 17.06
CA PHE A 88 3.37 -1.69 16.96
C PHE A 88 4.51 -0.69 16.93
N GLU A 89 5.64 -1.12 17.47
CA GLU A 89 6.88 -0.35 17.49
C GLU A 89 7.49 -0.20 16.09
N PRO A 90 8.23 0.89 15.81
CA PRO A 90 8.82 1.14 14.50
C PRO A 90 9.67 -0.01 13.95
N GLU A 91 10.45 -0.68 14.81
CA GLU A 91 11.31 -1.80 14.41
C GLU A 91 10.49 -2.99 13.88
N ALA A 92 9.41 -3.37 14.59
CA ALA A 92 8.51 -4.43 14.16
C ALA A 92 7.84 -4.13 12.81
N ILE A 93 7.51 -2.86 12.57
CA ILE A 93 6.94 -2.39 11.31
C ILE A 93 7.98 -2.48 10.19
N GLN A 94 9.22 -2.07 10.44
CA GLN A 94 10.30 -2.14 9.46
C GLN A 94 10.59 -3.60 9.06
N GLN A 95 10.69 -4.50 10.03
CA GLN A 95 10.83 -5.95 9.81
C GLN A 95 9.66 -6.50 8.98
N THR A 96 8.43 -6.14 9.35
CA THR A 96 7.20 -6.54 8.63
C THR A 96 7.22 -6.05 7.17
N VAL A 97 7.51 -4.77 6.94
CA VAL A 97 7.57 -4.18 5.60
C VAL A 97 8.66 -4.85 4.77
N ALA A 98 9.85 -5.06 5.33
CA ALA A 98 10.96 -5.72 4.64
C ALA A 98 10.58 -7.15 4.23
N ARG A 99 9.93 -7.90 5.11
CA ARG A 99 9.41 -9.25 4.81
C ARG A 99 8.38 -9.21 3.69
N LEU A 100 7.37 -8.33 3.77
CA LEU A 100 6.32 -8.21 2.76
C LEU A 100 6.87 -7.80 1.39
N LYS A 101 7.88 -6.93 1.34
CA LYS A 101 8.57 -6.59 0.09
C LYS A 101 9.29 -7.80 -0.50
N ARG A 102 10.02 -8.56 0.33
CA ARG A 102 10.74 -9.77 -0.11
C ARG A 102 9.79 -10.84 -0.66
N GLU A 103 8.64 -11.00 -0.03
CA GLU A 103 7.60 -11.93 -0.45
C GLU A 103 6.73 -11.40 -1.63
N GLY A 104 6.97 -10.16 -2.09
CA GLY A 104 6.26 -9.56 -3.23
C GLY A 104 4.87 -9.02 -2.92
N TRP A 105 4.46 -8.99 -1.65
CA TRP A 105 3.19 -8.43 -1.20
C TRP A 105 3.16 -6.89 -1.23
N LEU A 106 4.32 -6.25 -1.08
CA LEU A 106 4.46 -4.79 -1.12
C LEU A 106 5.43 -4.36 -2.22
N ASP A 107 4.93 -3.50 -3.10
CA ASP A 107 5.66 -2.94 -4.23
C ASP A 107 5.02 -1.59 -4.62
N ASP A 108 5.69 -0.48 -4.31
CA ASP A 108 5.16 0.86 -4.55
C ASP A 108 5.11 1.19 -6.05
N GLN A 109 5.96 0.59 -6.89
CA GLN A 109 5.94 0.78 -8.33
C GLN A 109 4.71 0.09 -8.93
N LYS A 110 4.46 -1.18 -8.56
CA LYS A 110 3.23 -1.89 -8.95
C LYS A 110 1.97 -1.20 -8.43
N PHE A 111 2.00 -0.72 -7.19
CA PHE A 111 0.91 0.04 -6.62
C PHE A 111 0.63 1.31 -7.43
N ALA A 112 1.66 2.11 -7.75
CA ALA A 112 1.50 3.36 -8.48
C ALA A 112 0.96 3.13 -9.90
N LEU A 113 1.46 2.11 -10.62
CA LEU A 113 0.95 1.72 -11.94
C LEU A 113 -0.54 1.35 -11.89
N ALA A 114 -0.92 0.49 -10.94
CA ALA A 114 -2.31 0.08 -10.77
C ALA A 114 -3.21 1.27 -10.40
N TRP A 115 -2.73 2.15 -9.52
CA TRP A 115 -3.44 3.35 -9.09
C TRP A 115 -3.74 4.28 -10.26
N VAL A 116 -2.73 4.56 -11.09
CA VAL A 116 -2.87 5.44 -12.25
C VAL A 116 -3.79 4.84 -13.31
N ARG A 117 -3.66 3.54 -13.61
CA ARG A 117 -4.54 2.84 -14.56
C ARG A 117 -6.00 2.87 -14.12
N GLU A 118 -6.28 2.62 -12.84
CA GLU A 118 -7.65 2.63 -12.32
C GLU A 118 -8.26 4.04 -12.43
N ARG A 119 -7.52 5.08 -12.04
CA ARG A 119 -8.05 6.45 -11.94
C ARG A 119 -8.16 7.18 -13.26
N SER A 120 -7.26 6.92 -14.20
CA SER A 120 -7.36 7.42 -15.58
C SER A 120 -8.63 6.88 -16.25
N GLN A 121 -8.89 5.57 -16.12
CA GLN A 121 -10.04 4.92 -16.75
C GLN A 121 -11.39 5.27 -16.12
N THR A 122 -11.45 5.40 -14.78
CA THR A 122 -12.73 5.49 -14.07
C THR A 122 -13.12 6.89 -13.59
N ARG A 123 -12.17 7.82 -13.45
CA ARG A 123 -12.41 9.10 -12.73
C ARG A 123 -12.04 10.36 -13.49
N ASN A 124 -11.68 10.26 -14.77
CA ASN A 124 -11.33 11.39 -15.62
C ASN A 124 -10.34 12.35 -14.93
N ARG A 125 -9.25 11.79 -14.38
CA ARG A 125 -8.25 12.54 -13.62
C ARG A 125 -7.11 12.98 -14.53
N SER A 126 -6.66 14.22 -14.35
CA SER A 126 -5.44 14.74 -14.96
C SER A 126 -4.18 14.15 -14.31
N ILE A 127 -3.07 14.22 -15.03
CA ILE A 127 -1.75 13.81 -14.55
C ILE A 127 -1.37 14.59 -13.27
N THR A 128 -1.71 15.88 -13.20
CA THR A 128 -1.47 16.71 -12.01
C THR A 128 -2.18 16.16 -10.78
N HIS A 129 -3.44 15.73 -10.91
CA HIS A 129 -4.19 15.12 -9.81
C HIS A 129 -3.63 13.76 -9.44
N LEU A 130 -3.30 12.92 -10.43
CA LEU A 130 -2.69 11.62 -10.19
C LEU A 130 -1.37 11.74 -9.42
N LYS A 131 -0.52 12.71 -9.81
CA LYS A 131 0.72 13.05 -9.09
C LYS A 131 0.44 13.38 -7.62
N SER A 132 -0.52 14.27 -7.36
CA SER A 132 -0.89 14.66 -5.99
C SER A 132 -1.39 13.46 -5.17
N GLU A 133 -2.22 12.60 -5.77
CA GLU A 133 -2.70 11.39 -5.11
C GLU A 133 -1.53 10.44 -4.75
N LEU A 134 -0.60 10.20 -5.67
CA LEU A 134 0.58 9.35 -5.40
C LEU A 134 1.50 9.92 -4.31
N ILE A 135 1.70 11.25 -4.28
CA ILE A 135 2.43 11.93 -3.20
C ILE A 135 1.74 11.71 -1.85
N GLN A 136 0.42 11.85 -1.81
CA GLN A 136 -0.37 11.59 -0.58
C GLN A 136 -0.25 10.12 -0.15
N LYS A 137 -0.16 9.20 -1.12
CA LYS A 137 0.14 7.77 -0.87
C LYS A 137 1.58 7.50 -0.47
N GLY A 138 2.46 8.49 -0.50
CA GLY A 138 3.85 8.36 -0.08
C GLY A 138 4.75 7.65 -1.08
N ILE A 139 4.36 7.63 -2.36
CA ILE A 139 5.18 7.05 -3.41
C ILE A 139 6.37 7.97 -3.67
N ALA A 140 7.54 7.37 -3.89
CA ALA A 140 8.78 8.09 -4.13
C ALA A 140 8.73 8.86 -5.46
N GLN A 141 9.41 10.00 -5.51
CA GLN A 141 9.31 10.97 -6.62
C GLN A 141 9.82 10.41 -7.96
N ASP A 142 10.82 9.53 -7.92
CA ASP A 142 11.35 8.75 -9.03
C ASP A 142 10.30 7.79 -9.61
N ILE A 143 9.64 6.99 -8.76
CA ILE A 143 8.55 6.09 -9.17
C ILE A 143 7.39 6.90 -9.78
N ILE A 144 7.04 8.05 -9.18
CA ILE A 144 6.00 8.93 -9.72
C ILE A 144 6.38 9.43 -11.11
N GLN A 145 7.61 9.86 -11.31
CA GLN A 145 8.08 10.35 -12.61
C GLN A 145 8.05 9.24 -13.66
N GLU A 146 8.53 8.06 -13.32
CA GLU A 146 8.54 6.90 -14.21
C GLU A 146 7.12 6.46 -14.60
N VAL A 147 6.21 6.37 -13.64
CA VAL A 147 4.83 5.94 -13.92
C VAL A 147 4.09 6.98 -14.75
N LEU A 148 4.27 8.28 -14.47
CA LEU A 148 3.53 9.34 -15.17
C LEU A 148 4.14 9.76 -16.51
N SER A 149 5.35 9.33 -16.84
CA SER A 149 6.00 9.61 -18.13
C SER A 149 5.61 8.62 -19.24
N GLN A 150 4.79 7.61 -18.92
CA GLN A 150 4.30 6.63 -19.89
C GLN A 150 3.48 7.32 -20.99
N PRO A 151 3.83 7.14 -22.29
CA PRO A 151 3.15 7.79 -23.41
C PRO A 151 1.64 7.54 -23.42
N GLU A 152 1.21 6.35 -23.01
CA GLU A 152 -0.19 5.95 -22.97
C GLU A 152 -1.03 6.84 -22.04
N LEU A 153 -0.41 7.44 -21.02
CA LEU A 153 -1.08 8.36 -20.10
C LEU A 153 -1.30 9.74 -20.72
N ALA A 154 -0.39 10.21 -21.56
CA ALA A 154 -0.56 11.47 -22.26
C ALA A 154 -1.74 11.38 -23.24
N ASP A 155 -1.84 10.27 -23.98
CA ASP A 155 -2.96 10.00 -24.87
C ASP A 155 -4.29 9.90 -24.11
N GLN A 156 -4.29 9.17 -22.98
CA GLN A 156 -5.47 9.06 -22.12
C GLN A 156 -5.88 10.41 -21.50
N GLU A 157 -4.93 11.25 -21.14
CA GLU A 157 -5.22 12.59 -20.59
C GLU A 157 -5.93 13.46 -21.62
N LEU A 158 -5.49 13.44 -22.88
CA LEU A 158 -6.15 14.16 -23.97
C LEU A 158 -7.56 13.62 -24.25
N VAL A 159 -7.71 12.29 -24.35
CA VAL A 159 -9.03 11.65 -24.52
C VAL A 159 -9.98 12.04 -23.39
N THR A 160 -9.48 12.10 -22.16
CA THR A 160 -10.25 12.50 -20.99
C THR A 160 -10.68 13.97 -21.08
N ALA A 161 -9.77 14.86 -21.48
CA ALA A 161 -10.09 16.27 -21.68
C ALA A 161 -11.15 16.46 -22.77
N ASN A 162 -11.03 15.75 -23.90
CA ASN A 162 -12.00 15.78 -25.01
C ASN A 162 -13.40 15.37 -24.55
N LYS A 163 -13.52 14.26 -23.81
CA LYS A 163 -14.81 13.82 -23.23
C LYS A 163 -15.45 14.87 -22.32
N LEU A 164 -14.64 15.62 -21.57
CA LEU A 164 -15.15 16.70 -20.72
C LEU A 164 -15.57 17.91 -21.54
N VAL A 165 -14.84 18.27 -22.60
CA VAL A 165 -15.21 19.34 -23.53
C VAL A 165 -16.53 18.98 -24.21
N GLU A 166 -16.64 17.81 -24.82
CA GLU A 166 -17.85 17.33 -25.50
C GLU A 166 -19.08 17.36 -24.59
N LYS A 167 -18.90 16.96 -23.32
CA LYS A 167 -19.98 16.97 -22.32
C LYS A 167 -20.46 18.37 -21.95
N PHE A 168 -19.58 19.37 -21.95
CA PHE A 168 -19.88 20.70 -21.40
C PHE A 168 -19.87 21.83 -22.43
N GLN A 169 -19.51 21.58 -23.69
CA GLN A 169 -19.43 22.57 -24.78
C GLN A 169 -20.72 23.36 -24.99
N ASN A 170 -21.88 22.70 -24.90
CA ASN A 170 -23.18 23.36 -25.08
C ASN A 170 -23.64 24.16 -23.85
N SER A 171 -22.93 24.04 -22.73
CA SER A 171 -23.31 24.64 -21.44
C SER A 171 -22.33 25.68 -20.92
N LYS A 172 -21.20 25.89 -21.62
CA LYS A 172 -20.08 26.72 -21.18
C LYS A 172 -19.44 27.42 -22.37
N THR A 173 -19.03 28.67 -22.17
CA THR A 173 -18.19 29.35 -23.16
C THR A 173 -16.80 28.70 -23.22
N PRO A 174 -16.03 28.89 -24.31
CA PRO A 174 -14.66 28.37 -24.42
C PRO A 174 -13.77 28.76 -23.22
N ASP A 175 -13.88 29.99 -22.71
CA ASP A 175 -13.08 30.43 -21.56
C ASP A 175 -13.53 29.80 -20.24
N GLN A 176 -14.84 29.56 -20.08
CA GLN A 176 -15.35 28.80 -18.94
C GLN A 176 -14.90 27.33 -18.97
N LEU A 177 -14.79 26.73 -20.16
CA LEU A 177 -14.22 25.39 -20.33
C LEU A 177 -12.73 25.34 -20.01
N LYS A 178 -11.94 26.30 -20.51
CA LYS A 178 -10.51 26.43 -20.15
C LYS A 178 -10.34 26.51 -18.63
N ALA A 179 -11.08 27.39 -17.97
CA ALA A 179 -11.04 27.54 -16.52
C ALA A 179 -11.53 26.28 -15.76
N TYR A 180 -12.50 25.55 -16.32
CA TYR A 180 -12.94 24.28 -15.76
C TYR A 180 -11.85 23.20 -15.85
N LEU A 181 -11.24 23.02 -17.02
CA LEU A 181 -10.18 22.04 -17.23
C LEU A 181 -8.92 22.39 -16.41
N ALA A 182 -8.56 23.67 -16.31
CA ALA A 182 -7.47 24.12 -15.47
C ALA A 182 -7.69 23.77 -13.98
N ARG A 183 -8.91 23.99 -13.45
CA ARG A 183 -9.29 23.54 -12.10
C ARG A 183 -9.30 22.02 -11.95
N LYS A 184 -9.49 21.29 -13.05
CA LYS A 184 -9.32 19.83 -13.11
C LYS A 184 -7.87 19.41 -13.28
N GLY A 185 -6.91 20.33 -13.32
CA GLY A 185 -5.48 20.07 -13.32
C GLY A 185 -4.89 19.67 -14.67
N PHE A 186 -5.63 19.83 -15.76
CA PHE A 186 -5.09 19.60 -17.11
C PHE A 186 -4.05 20.67 -17.45
N SER A 187 -2.98 20.27 -18.13
CA SER A 187 -1.95 21.20 -18.59
C SER A 187 -2.48 22.13 -19.69
N TYR A 188 -1.84 23.28 -19.86
CA TYR A 188 -2.25 24.24 -20.88
C TYR A 188 -2.26 23.65 -22.29
N SER A 189 -1.25 22.84 -22.63
CA SER A 189 -1.17 22.17 -23.94
C SER A 189 -2.35 21.23 -24.18
N ILE A 190 -2.72 20.41 -23.19
CA ILE A 190 -3.88 19.52 -23.29
C ILE A 190 -5.18 20.33 -23.44
N ILE A 191 -5.36 21.40 -22.67
CA ILE A 191 -6.55 22.26 -22.75
C ILE A 191 -6.69 22.82 -24.17
N VAL A 192 -5.62 23.42 -24.71
CA VAL A 192 -5.65 24.00 -26.06
C VAL A 192 -5.93 22.92 -27.11
N ASN A 193 -5.27 21.77 -27.02
CA ASN A 193 -5.46 20.68 -27.98
C ASN A 193 -6.89 20.13 -27.94
N SER A 194 -7.48 19.97 -26.75
CA SER A 194 -8.86 19.47 -26.61
C SER A 194 -9.93 20.40 -27.17
N LEU A 195 -9.69 21.71 -27.10
CA LEU A 195 -10.62 22.71 -27.64
C LEU A 195 -10.50 22.80 -29.17
N LYS A 196 -9.29 22.65 -29.72
CA LYS A 196 -9.06 22.63 -31.17
C LYS A 196 -9.71 21.43 -31.85
N SER A 197 -9.61 20.23 -31.25
CA SER A 197 -10.21 19.01 -31.80
C SER A 197 -11.74 19.08 -31.91
N THR A 198 -12.38 19.98 -31.16
CA THR A 198 -13.83 20.18 -31.18
C THR A 198 -14.26 21.13 -32.31
N GLN A 199 -13.39 22.06 -32.71
CA GLN A 199 -13.64 23.05 -33.79
C GLN A 199 -13.44 22.48 -35.21
N GLN A 200 -12.94 21.25 -35.35
CA GLN A 200 -12.71 20.57 -36.64
C GLN A 200 -13.81 19.57 -37.01
N THR A 201 -14.80 19.37 -36.15
CA THR A 201 -15.93 18.43 -36.36
C THR A 201 -17.20 19.09 -36.88
N ASP A 202 -17.16 20.39 -37.18
CA ASP A 202 -18.25 21.15 -37.84
C ASP A 202 -18.01 21.29 -39.35
#